data_AF-A0A7L9C6H8-F1
#
_entry.id   AF-A0A7L9C6H8-F1
#
_cell.length_a   1.000
_cell.length_b   1.000
_cell.length_c   1.000
_cell.angle_alpha   90.00
_cell.angle_beta   90.00
_cell.angle_gamma   90.00
#
_symmetry.space_group_name_H-M   'P 1'
#
loop_
_entity.id
_entity.type
_entity.pdbx_description
1 polymer ?
#
loop_
_entity_poly.entity_id
_entity_poly.type
_entity_poly.pdbx_seq_one_letter_code
_entity_poly.pdbx_strand_id
1 'polypeptide(L)'
;MAENVEDKLKTLKNTLQTTEGIIESKTKEKNTLKGDIANLEKIVKEINQLSDAYKQGLTVIQKDETEIESYISLKEPMIETAIKDKKEDFDSTIKGFDDSIDTIQKEVDSLREAVENAQKEYEGAKEKRDMSQNEYNSFKAKQKVIENNLKTLKDLKKRIEQEEDDKDTANMYFFLQESKKLLDATKTDILSEKDFKNKLLEEWAKLDADEMSARTKELSVEVAKNKLNEKQKALETARKERNQHILEKLKTI
;
A
#
# COMPACT_ATOMS: atom_id res chain seq x y z
N MET A 1 41.55 -30.57 -26.21
CA MET A 1 40.36 -31.26 -25.66
C MET A 1 39.16 -30.55 -26.26
N ALA A 2 38.44 -31.23 -27.15
CA ALA A 2 37.26 -30.67 -27.78
C ALA A 2 36.15 -30.61 -26.73
N GLU A 3 35.62 -29.42 -26.49
CA GLU A 3 34.41 -29.23 -25.70
C GLU A 3 33.31 -30.14 -26.29
N ASN A 4 32.74 -31.05 -25.48
CA ASN A 4 31.64 -31.91 -25.93
C ASN A 4 30.50 -30.98 -26.40
N VAL A 5 29.95 -31.28 -27.58
CA VAL A 5 28.83 -30.53 -28.21
C VAL A 5 27.66 -30.32 -27.24
N GLU A 6 27.44 -31.24 -26.30
CA GLU A 6 26.42 -31.15 -25.25
C GLU A 6 26.69 -30.03 -24.24
N ASP A 7 27.95 -29.82 -23.82
CA ASP A 7 28.34 -28.74 -22.91
C ASP A 7 28.16 -27.37 -23.57
N LYS A 8 28.49 -27.29 -24.87
CA LYS A 8 28.27 -26.08 -25.66
C LYS A 8 26.79 -25.79 -25.87
N LEU A 9 25.96 -26.81 -26.13
CA LEU A 9 24.51 -26.68 -26.23
C LEU A 9 23.90 -26.23 -24.90
N LYS A 10 24.32 -26.79 -23.78
CA LYS A 10 23.87 -26.41 -22.43
C LYS A 10 24.24 -24.96 -22.11
N THR A 11 25.46 -24.55 -22.43
CA THR A 11 25.93 -23.17 -22.26
C THR A 11 25.10 -22.20 -23.10
N LEU A 12 24.84 -22.52 -24.38
CA LEU A 12 24.00 -21.70 -25.25
C LEU A 12 22.54 -21.61 -24.76
N LYS A 13 21.96 -22.71 -24.26
CA LYS A 13 20.61 -22.71 -23.66
C LYS A 13 20.53 -21.80 -22.43
N ASN A 14 21.52 -21.86 -21.54
CA ASN A 14 21.58 -21.00 -20.35
C ASN A 14 21.76 -19.51 -20.71
N THR A 15 22.61 -19.22 -21.70
CA THR A 15 22.79 -17.85 -22.22
C THR A 15 21.51 -17.33 -22.85
N LEU A 16 20.79 -18.15 -23.63
CA LEU A 16 19.50 -17.80 -24.21
C LEU A 16 18.47 -17.47 -23.12
N GLN A 17 18.29 -18.35 -22.13
CA GLN A 17 17.36 -18.14 -21.03
C GLN A 17 17.69 -16.86 -20.22
N THR A 18 18.98 -16.60 -19.97
CA THR A 18 19.43 -15.37 -19.30
C THR A 18 19.09 -14.13 -20.13
N THR A 19 19.34 -14.19 -21.44
CA THR A 19 19.05 -13.11 -22.38
C THR A 19 17.55 -12.84 -22.46
N GLU A 20 16.72 -13.88 -22.49
CA GLU A 20 15.25 -13.78 -22.46
C GLU A 20 14.76 -13.08 -21.18
N GLY A 21 15.32 -13.44 -20.01
CA GLY A 21 15.00 -12.77 -18.75
C GLY A 21 15.38 -11.28 -18.74
N ILE A 22 16.53 -10.92 -19.32
CA ILE A 22 16.93 -9.51 -19.48
C ILE A 22 15.96 -8.76 -20.40
N ILE A 23 15.56 -9.37 -21.52
CA ILE A 23 14.59 -8.79 -22.46
C ILE A 23 13.24 -8.56 -21.77
N GLU A 24 12.77 -9.53 -20.97
CA GLU A 24 11.52 -9.38 -20.22
C GLU A 24 11.61 -8.23 -19.21
N SER A 25 12.71 -8.16 -18.45
CA SER A 25 12.96 -7.07 -17.50
C SER A 25 13.00 -5.70 -18.19
N LYS A 26 13.72 -5.58 -19.30
CA LYS A 26 13.81 -4.32 -20.07
C LYS A 26 12.48 -3.95 -20.72
N THR A 27 11.65 -4.93 -21.07
CA THR A 27 10.30 -4.70 -21.59
C THR A 27 9.38 -4.15 -20.49
N LYS A 28 9.46 -4.68 -19.27
CA LYS A 28 8.74 -4.14 -18.11
C LYS A 28 9.17 -2.69 -17.82
N GLU A 29 10.48 -2.44 -17.75
CA GLU A 29 11.04 -1.10 -17.54
C GLU A 29 10.58 -0.10 -18.61
N LYS A 30 10.62 -0.49 -19.90
CA LYS A 30 10.10 0.33 -21.01
C LYS A 30 8.62 0.67 -20.84
N ASN A 31 7.80 -0.29 -20.41
CA ASN A 31 6.37 -0.07 -20.23
C ASN A 31 6.09 0.84 -19.03
N THR A 32 6.83 0.69 -17.93
CA THR A 32 6.79 1.62 -16.79
C THR A 32 7.14 3.04 -17.24
N LEU A 33 8.27 3.21 -17.95
CA LEU A 33 8.70 4.52 -18.45
C LEU A 33 7.69 5.16 -19.41
N LYS A 34 7.01 4.37 -20.25
CA LYS A 34 5.91 4.88 -21.08
C LYS A 34 4.74 5.40 -20.25
N GLY A 35 4.39 4.69 -19.18
CA GLY A 35 3.37 5.13 -18.22
C GLY A 35 3.78 6.43 -17.53
N ASP A 36 5.03 6.51 -17.08
CA ASP A 36 5.58 7.69 -16.42
C ASP A 36 5.59 8.90 -17.36
N ILE A 37 6.01 8.73 -18.63
CA ILE A 37 6.00 9.80 -19.64
C ILE A 37 4.57 10.31 -19.86
N ALA A 38 3.61 9.43 -20.07
CA ALA A 38 2.21 9.83 -20.30
C ALA A 38 1.63 10.58 -19.08
N ASN A 39 1.98 10.15 -17.86
CA ASN A 39 1.58 10.84 -16.64
C ASN A 39 2.23 12.23 -16.53
N LEU A 40 3.53 12.34 -16.82
CA LEU A 40 4.25 13.63 -16.80
C LEU A 40 3.73 14.60 -17.87
N GLU A 41 3.41 14.12 -19.08
CA GLU A 41 2.80 14.95 -20.13
C GLU A 41 1.45 15.52 -19.69
N LYS A 42 0.63 14.71 -18.99
CA LYS A 42 -0.64 15.17 -18.40
C LYS A 42 -0.40 16.26 -17.35
N ILE A 43 0.52 16.03 -16.43
CA ILE A 43 0.87 17.00 -15.37
C ILE A 43 1.37 18.31 -15.98
N VAL A 44 2.26 18.27 -16.97
CA VAL A 44 2.77 19.47 -17.66
C VAL A 44 1.63 20.27 -18.30
N LYS A 45 0.68 19.58 -18.94
CA LYS A 45 -0.49 20.24 -19.53
C LYS A 45 -1.36 20.92 -18.46
N GLU A 46 -1.62 20.25 -17.34
CA GLU A 46 -2.39 20.81 -16.22
C GLU A 46 -1.69 22.03 -15.61
N ILE A 47 -0.36 21.97 -15.40
CA ILE A 47 0.44 23.10 -14.91
C ILE A 47 0.34 24.29 -15.87
N ASN A 48 0.47 24.07 -17.18
CA ASN A 48 0.38 25.16 -18.15
C ASN A 48 -1.01 25.80 -18.15
N GLN A 49 -2.08 25.00 -18.07
CA GLN A 49 -3.45 25.52 -17.97
C GLN A 49 -3.66 26.36 -16.70
N LEU A 50 -3.17 25.89 -15.56
CA LEU A 50 -3.26 26.63 -14.29
C LEU A 50 -2.43 27.91 -14.32
N SER A 51 -1.22 27.86 -14.89
CA SER A 51 -0.34 29.02 -15.04
C SER A 51 -0.97 30.09 -15.93
N ASP A 52 -1.58 29.70 -17.05
CA ASP A 52 -2.27 30.63 -17.95
C ASP A 52 -3.50 31.24 -17.28
N ALA A 53 -4.30 30.44 -16.58
CA ALA A 53 -5.45 30.93 -15.81
C ALA A 53 -5.02 31.91 -14.72
N TYR A 54 -3.96 31.60 -13.97
CA TYR A 54 -3.43 32.49 -12.94
C TYR A 54 -2.90 33.79 -13.55
N LYS A 55 -2.15 33.72 -14.65
CA LYS A 55 -1.66 34.91 -15.37
C LYS A 55 -2.79 35.82 -15.84
N GLN A 56 -3.89 35.25 -16.34
CA GLN A 56 -5.08 36.02 -16.73
C GLN A 56 -5.78 36.65 -15.52
N GLY A 57 -5.86 35.93 -14.40
CA GLY A 57 -6.46 36.42 -13.16
C GLY A 57 -5.60 37.43 -12.40
N LEU A 58 -4.28 37.42 -12.58
CA LEU A 58 -3.33 38.19 -11.77
C LEU A 58 -3.62 39.69 -11.80
N THR A 59 -3.89 40.27 -12.98
CA THR A 59 -4.19 41.71 -13.10
C THR A 59 -5.47 42.09 -12.33
N VAL A 60 -6.48 41.21 -12.34
CA VAL A 60 -7.73 41.43 -11.58
C VAL A 60 -7.45 41.33 -10.09
N ILE A 61 -6.72 40.29 -9.67
CA ILE A 61 -6.34 40.09 -8.26
C ILE A 61 -5.56 41.29 -7.73
N GLN A 62 -4.54 41.76 -8.46
CA GLN A 62 -3.72 42.91 -8.06
C GLN A 62 -4.53 44.21 -7.96
N LYS A 63 -5.48 44.38 -8.89
CA LYS A 63 -6.38 45.52 -8.86
C LYS A 63 -7.29 45.45 -7.63
N ASP A 64 -7.93 44.32 -7.41
CA ASP A 64 -8.83 44.10 -6.27
C ASP A 64 -8.08 44.24 -4.93
N GLU A 65 -6.86 43.72 -4.84
CA GLU A 65 -5.94 43.90 -3.71
C GLU A 65 -5.71 45.39 -3.43
N THR A 66 -5.29 46.15 -4.45
CA THR A 66 -5.05 47.60 -4.31
C THR A 66 -6.30 48.36 -3.88
N GLU A 67 -7.47 48.00 -4.44
CA GLU A 67 -8.76 48.62 -4.10
C GLU A 67 -9.15 48.33 -2.65
N ILE A 68 -8.98 47.10 -2.19
CA ILE A 68 -9.27 46.68 -0.82
C ILE A 68 -8.30 47.33 0.17
N GLU A 69 -7.00 47.33 -0.11
CA GLU A 69 -5.98 47.99 0.72
C GLU A 69 -6.28 49.48 0.89
N SER A 70 -6.64 50.15 -0.21
CA SER A 70 -7.03 51.57 -0.19
C SER A 70 -8.27 51.80 0.66
N TYR A 71 -9.28 50.91 0.54
CA TYR A 71 -10.49 50.98 1.34
C TYR A 71 -10.22 50.78 2.84
N ILE A 72 -9.42 49.77 3.19
CA ILE A 72 -9.03 49.49 4.59
C ILE A 72 -8.27 50.67 5.17
N SER A 73 -7.24 51.17 4.48
CA SER A 73 -6.43 52.31 4.91
C SER A 73 -7.25 53.57 5.17
N LEU A 74 -8.32 53.78 4.38
CA LEU A 74 -9.25 54.89 4.57
C LEU A 74 -10.17 54.68 5.78
N LYS A 75 -10.66 53.45 6.00
CA LYS A 75 -11.70 53.15 7.01
C LYS A 75 -11.16 52.86 8.40
N GLU A 76 -9.99 52.23 8.49
CA GLU A 76 -9.36 51.82 9.75
C GLU A 76 -9.28 52.96 10.78
N PRO A 77 -8.67 54.13 10.51
CA PRO A 77 -8.55 55.19 11.53
C PRO A 77 -9.92 55.75 11.95
N MET A 78 -10.90 55.77 11.04
CA MET A 78 -12.27 56.22 11.34
C MET A 78 -12.97 55.27 12.31
N ILE A 79 -12.81 53.96 12.08
CA ILE A 79 -13.42 52.92 12.91
C ILE A 79 -12.70 52.82 14.25
N GLU A 80 -11.37 52.82 14.28
CA GLU A 80 -10.58 52.79 15.51
C GLU A 80 -10.92 53.95 16.44
N THR A 81 -11.06 55.16 15.88
CA THR A 81 -11.51 56.35 16.64
C THR A 81 -12.91 56.17 17.21
N ALA A 82 -13.81 55.50 16.48
CA ALA A 82 -15.20 55.29 16.91
C ALA A 82 -15.35 54.21 18.00
N ILE A 83 -14.55 53.14 17.94
CA ILE A 83 -14.61 52.04 18.92
C ILE A 83 -13.74 52.30 20.15
N LYS A 84 -12.66 53.08 20.00
CA LYS A 84 -11.77 53.59 21.05
C LYS A 84 -11.50 52.58 22.18
N ASP A 85 -12.16 52.75 23.33
CA ASP A 85 -11.91 51.98 24.55
C ASP A 85 -12.44 50.53 24.46
N LYS A 86 -13.24 50.18 23.43
CA LYS A 86 -13.75 48.82 23.17
C LYS A 86 -12.85 47.96 22.27
N LYS A 87 -11.78 48.54 21.70
CA LYS A 87 -10.94 47.85 20.72
C LYS A 87 -10.37 46.53 21.27
N GLU A 88 -9.85 46.56 22.49
CA GLU A 88 -9.24 45.39 23.13
C GLU A 88 -10.25 44.25 23.36
N ASP A 89 -11.49 44.58 23.75
CA ASP A 89 -12.56 43.58 23.91
C ASP A 89 -12.97 42.96 22.56
N PHE A 90 -12.97 43.76 21.49
CA PHE A 90 -13.28 43.29 20.14
C PHE A 90 -12.18 42.36 19.63
N ASP A 91 -10.92 42.78 19.75
CA ASP A 91 -9.74 41.99 19.36
C ASP A 91 -9.68 40.67 20.14
N SER A 92 -9.93 40.71 21.46
CA SER A 92 -9.99 39.52 22.32
C SER A 92 -11.10 38.56 21.90
N THR A 93 -12.28 39.09 21.55
CA THR A 93 -13.40 38.28 21.03
C THR A 93 -13.03 37.61 19.72
N ILE A 94 -12.48 38.36 18.75
CA ILE A 94 -12.05 37.82 17.45
C ILE A 94 -11.01 36.72 17.66
N LYS A 95 -9.98 37.00 18.46
CA LYS A 95 -8.92 36.05 18.77
C LYS A 95 -9.46 34.78 19.43
N GLY A 96 -10.41 34.89 20.36
CA GLY A 96 -11.00 33.71 21.01
C GLY A 96 -11.68 32.76 20.02
N PHE A 97 -12.36 33.28 18.99
CA PHE A 97 -12.92 32.46 17.92
C PHE A 97 -11.84 31.85 17.02
N ASP A 98 -10.80 32.61 16.68
CA ASP A 98 -9.66 32.13 15.90
C ASP A 98 -8.91 31.00 16.61
N ASP A 99 -8.58 31.20 17.89
CA ASP A 99 -7.92 30.20 18.74
C ASP A 99 -8.78 28.92 18.85
N SER A 100 -10.12 29.06 18.89
CA SER A 100 -11.03 27.92 18.88
C SER A 100 -11.03 27.18 17.55
N ILE A 101 -11.01 27.88 16.42
CA ILE A 101 -10.92 27.27 15.07
C ILE A 101 -9.57 26.56 14.91
N ASP A 102 -8.48 27.18 15.36
CA ASP A 102 -7.14 26.60 15.32
C ASP A 102 -7.03 25.35 16.19
N THR A 103 -7.71 25.33 17.34
CA THR A 103 -7.81 24.13 18.18
C THR A 103 -8.51 22.99 17.44
N ILE A 104 -9.64 23.27 16.78
CA ILE A 104 -10.35 22.28 15.95
C ILE A 104 -9.47 21.80 14.79
N GLN A 105 -8.73 22.70 14.14
CA GLN A 105 -7.81 22.36 13.05
C GLN A 105 -6.71 21.40 13.53
N LYS A 106 -6.09 21.67 14.68
CA LYS A 106 -5.08 20.76 15.28
C LYS A 106 -5.66 19.39 15.58
N GLU A 107 -6.91 19.31 16.06
CA GLU A 107 -7.59 18.03 16.26
C GLU A 107 -7.84 17.30 14.93
N VAL A 108 -8.23 18.01 13.86
CA VAL A 108 -8.36 17.43 12.52
C VAL A 108 -7.04 16.85 12.04
N ASP A 109 -5.93 17.56 12.24
CA ASP A 109 -4.60 17.10 11.81
C ASP A 109 -4.15 15.87 12.61
N SER A 110 -4.37 15.85 13.93
CA SER A 110 -4.12 14.67 14.76
C SER A 110 -4.99 13.46 14.33
N LEU A 111 -6.25 13.69 13.96
CA LEU A 111 -7.13 12.63 13.46
C LEU A 111 -6.69 12.11 12.08
N ARG A 112 -6.09 12.95 11.23
CA ARG A 112 -5.47 12.48 9.96
C ARG A 112 -4.33 11.51 10.23
N GLU A 113 -3.43 11.87 11.14
CA GLU A 113 -2.34 10.98 11.55
C GLU A 113 -2.87 9.66 12.16
N ALA A 114 -3.95 9.73 12.95
CA ALA A 114 -4.59 8.54 13.50
C ALA A 114 -5.16 7.62 12.41
N VAL A 115 -5.76 8.18 11.35
CA VAL A 115 -6.24 7.42 10.19
C VAL A 115 -5.05 6.76 9.46
N GLU A 116 -3.97 7.49 9.21
CA GLU A 116 -2.78 6.95 8.56
C GLU A 116 -2.15 5.80 9.35
N ASN A 117 -2.05 5.94 10.67
CA ASN A 117 -1.52 4.90 11.54
C ASN A 117 -2.42 3.67 11.56
N ALA A 118 -3.75 3.86 11.67
CA ALA A 118 -4.70 2.74 11.60
C ALA A 118 -4.62 2.01 10.25
N GLN A 119 -4.43 2.74 9.15
CA GLN A 119 -4.28 2.17 7.82
C GLN A 119 -3.02 1.30 7.70
N LYS A 120 -1.88 1.79 8.21
CA LYS A 120 -0.63 1.02 8.26
C LYS A 120 -0.78 -0.26 9.09
N GLU A 121 -1.44 -0.18 10.24
CA GLU A 121 -1.71 -1.36 11.08
C GLU A 121 -2.60 -2.39 10.38
N TYR A 122 -3.63 -1.94 9.66
CA TYR A 122 -4.50 -2.80 8.87
C TYR A 122 -3.72 -3.48 7.73
N GLU A 123 -2.89 -2.74 6.99
CA GLU A 123 -2.06 -3.30 5.92
C GLU A 123 -1.11 -4.37 6.45
N GLY A 124 -0.43 -4.11 7.57
CA GLY A 124 0.42 -5.12 8.21
C GLY A 124 -0.36 -6.35 8.72
N ALA A 125 -1.58 -6.18 9.21
CA ALA A 125 -2.43 -7.30 9.60
C ALA A 125 -2.93 -8.12 8.39
N LYS A 126 -3.25 -7.45 7.28
CA LYS A 126 -3.64 -8.07 6.01
C LYS A 126 -2.51 -8.91 5.42
N GLU A 127 -1.29 -8.38 5.40
CA GLU A 127 -0.10 -9.13 4.94
C GLU A 127 0.12 -10.41 5.76
N LYS A 128 0.03 -10.33 7.08
CA LYS A 128 0.12 -11.50 7.96
C LYS A 128 -0.96 -12.54 7.67
N ARG A 129 -2.21 -12.09 7.51
CA ARG A 129 -3.33 -12.97 7.14
C ARG A 129 -3.07 -13.66 5.80
N ASP A 130 -2.56 -12.94 4.79
CA ASP A 130 -2.28 -13.51 3.47
C ASP A 130 -1.11 -14.51 3.52
N MET A 131 -0.09 -14.27 4.36
CA MET A 131 0.97 -15.24 4.64
C MET A 131 0.40 -16.53 5.28
N SER A 132 -0.38 -16.40 6.36
CA SER A 132 -0.99 -17.56 7.03
C SER A 132 -1.95 -18.33 6.11
N GLN A 133 -2.65 -17.62 5.22
CA GLN A 133 -3.50 -18.24 4.20
C GLN A 133 -2.69 -19.09 3.21
N ASN A 134 -1.52 -18.59 2.79
CA ASN A 134 -0.61 -19.31 1.89
C ASN A 134 0.03 -20.53 2.58
N GLU A 135 0.40 -20.40 3.86
CA GLU A 135 0.91 -21.52 4.67
C GLU A 135 -0.14 -22.62 4.82
N TYR A 136 -1.37 -22.26 5.21
CA TYR A 136 -2.49 -23.20 5.31
C TYR A 136 -2.78 -23.89 3.98
N ASN A 137 -2.83 -23.14 2.87
CA ASN A 137 -3.07 -23.71 1.53
C ASN A 137 -1.93 -24.64 1.08
N SER A 138 -0.68 -24.27 1.36
CA SER A 138 0.48 -25.11 1.07
C SER A 138 0.44 -26.41 1.87
N PHE A 139 0.09 -26.33 3.16
CA PHE A 139 -0.04 -27.50 4.02
C PHE A 139 -1.18 -28.41 3.57
N LYS A 140 -2.34 -27.84 3.22
CA LYS A 140 -3.48 -28.56 2.64
C LYS A 140 -3.10 -29.29 1.33
N ALA A 141 -2.21 -28.71 0.53
CA ALA A 141 -1.74 -29.31 -0.71
C ALA A 141 -0.68 -30.42 -0.51
N LYS A 142 -0.11 -30.59 0.70
CA LYS A 142 0.99 -31.54 0.94
C LYS A 142 0.66 -32.97 0.52
N GLN A 143 -0.56 -33.46 0.80
CA GLN A 143 -0.95 -34.81 0.41
C GLN A 143 -0.76 -35.04 -1.10
N LYS A 144 -1.26 -34.11 -1.92
CA LYS A 144 -1.16 -34.21 -3.38
C LYS A 144 0.30 -34.10 -3.87
N VAL A 145 1.12 -33.30 -3.20
CA VAL A 145 2.57 -33.22 -3.49
C VAL A 145 3.25 -34.55 -3.19
N ILE A 146 2.97 -35.16 -2.04
CA ILE A 146 3.51 -36.47 -1.66
C ILE A 146 3.04 -37.55 -2.64
N GLU A 147 1.76 -37.58 -2.99
CA GLU A 147 1.21 -38.53 -3.97
C GLU A 147 1.89 -38.42 -5.34
N ASN A 148 2.12 -37.20 -5.82
CA ASN A 148 2.84 -36.95 -7.07
C ASN A 148 4.31 -37.42 -6.98
N ASN A 149 5.00 -37.10 -5.89
CA ASN A 149 6.39 -37.53 -5.69
C ASN A 149 6.50 -39.07 -5.64
N LEU A 150 5.56 -39.73 -4.94
CA LEU A 150 5.50 -41.19 -4.89
C LEU A 150 5.22 -41.81 -6.26
N LYS A 151 4.40 -41.16 -7.09
CA LYS A 151 4.19 -41.57 -8.48
C LYS A 151 5.49 -41.45 -9.29
N THR A 152 6.19 -40.32 -9.21
CA THR A 152 7.47 -40.12 -9.88
C THR A 152 8.52 -41.13 -9.41
N LEU A 153 8.60 -41.45 -8.12
CA LEU A 153 9.49 -42.49 -7.59
C LEU A 153 9.18 -43.88 -8.18
N LYS A 154 7.90 -44.22 -8.34
CA LYS A 154 7.50 -45.48 -9.01
C LYS A 154 7.90 -45.49 -10.48
N ASP A 155 7.80 -44.36 -11.17
CA ASP A 155 8.20 -44.26 -12.57
C ASP A 155 9.72 -44.32 -12.73
N LEU A 156 10.49 -43.67 -11.86
CA LEU A 156 11.96 -43.80 -11.82
C LEU A 156 12.40 -45.23 -11.55
N LYS A 157 11.75 -45.93 -10.61
CA LYS A 157 11.99 -47.36 -10.37
C LYS A 157 11.80 -48.19 -11.64
N LYS A 158 10.70 -47.99 -12.37
CA LYS A 158 10.45 -48.69 -13.63
C LYS A 158 11.52 -48.40 -14.69
N ARG A 159 12.05 -47.16 -14.73
CA ARG A 159 13.15 -46.83 -15.64
C ARG A 159 14.42 -47.57 -15.27
N ILE A 160 14.80 -47.62 -13.99
CA ILE A 160 15.94 -48.42 -13.55
C ILE A 160 15.81 -49.88 -13.97
N GLU A 161 14.62 -50.48 -13.80
CA GLU A 161 14.34 -51.87 -14.21
C GLU A 161 14.46 -52.08 -15.73
N GLN A 162 14.13 -51.08 -16.55
CA GLN A 162 14.29 -51.16 -18.01
C GLN A 162 15.75 -51.01 -18.44
N GLU A 163 16.47 -50.06 -17.85
CA GLU A 163 17.91 -49.89 -18.15
C GLU A 163 18.73 -51.11 -17.66
N GLU A 164 18.23 -51.86 -16.67
CA GLU A 164 18.80 -53.13 -16.24
C GLU A 164 18.71 -54.21 -17.33
N ASP A 165 17.56 -54.32 -18.00
CA ASP A 165 17.37 -55.24 -19.15
C ASP A 165 18.34 -54.89 -20.30
N ASP A 166 18.57 -53.58 -20.53
CA ASP A 166 19.49 -53.05 -21.54
C ASP A 166 20.97 -53.04 -21.11
N LYS A 167 21.24 -53.36 -19.83
CA LYS A 167 22.57 -53.33 -19.18
C LYS A 167 23.24 -51.94 -19.18
N ASP A 168 22.46 -50.85 -19.24
CA ASP A 168 22.97 -49.48 -19.17
C ASP A 168 23.14 -49.03 -17.70
N THR A 169 24.26 -49.46 -17.11
CA THR A 169 24.60 -49.13 -15.72
C THR A 169 24.76 -47.63 -15.45
N ALA A 170 25.06 -46.82 -16.47
CA ALA A 170 25.21 -45.37 -16.29
C ALA A 170 23.84 -44.70 -16.09
N ASN A 171 22.85 -45.06 -16.91
CA ASN A 171 21.48 -44.57 -16.75
C ASN A 171 20.85 -45.08 -15.45
N MET A 172 21.07 -46.35 -15.10
CA MET A 172 20.63 -46.90 -13.81
C MET A 172 21.16 -46.07 -12.63
N TYR A 173 22.45 -45.74 -12.63
CA TYR A 173 23.06 -44.93 -11.57
C TYR A 173 22.44 -43.53 -11.51
N PHE A 174 22.24 -42.87 -12.65
CA PHE A 174 21.59 -41.56 -12.71
C PHE A 174 20.16 -41.60 -12.11
N PHE A 175 19.30 -42.50 -12.58
CA PHE A 175 17.93 -42.59 -12.08
C PHE A 175 17.87 -43.00 -10.60
N LEU A 176 18.82 -43.81 -10.14
CA LEU A 176 18.95 -44.14 -8.72
C LEU A 176 19.29 -42.91 -7.88
N GLN A 177 20.17 -42.02 -8.36
CA GLN A 177 20.50 -40.78 -7.65
C GLN A 177 19.31 -39.81 -7.61
N GLU A 178 18.60 -39.64 -8.72
CA GLU A 178 17.37 -38.82 -8.75
C GLU A 178 16.28 -39.40 -7.82
N SER A 179 16.15 -40.73 -7.78
CA SER A 179 15.23 -41.42 -6.87
C SER A 179 15.59 -41.16 -5.41
N LYS A 180 16.88 -41.27 -5.04
CA LYS A 180 17.35 -40.99 -3.68
C LYS A 180 17.05 -39.56 -3.27
N LYS A 181 17.40 -38.59 -4.12
CA LYS A 181 17.14 -37.17 -3.88
C LYS A 181 15.65 -36.88 -3.65
N LEU A 182 14.78 -37.41 -4.50
CA LEU A 182 13.33 -37.19 -4.38
C LEU A 182 12.74 -37.92 -3.16
N LEU A 183 13.23 -39.13 -2.87
CA LEU A 183 12.83 -39.89 -1.70
C LEU A 183 13.21 -39.17 -0.41
N ASP A 184 14.44 -38.66 -0.31
CA ASP A 184 14.91 -37.91 0.86
C ASP A 184 14.07 -36.65 1.08
N ALA A 185 13.77 -35.90 0.01
CA ALA A 185 12.90 -34.72 0.08
C ALA A 185 11.45 -35.06 0.48
N THR A 186 10.93 -36.20 0.04
CA THR A 186 9.54 -36.60 0.32
C THR A 186 9.39 -37.21 1.71
N LYS A 187 10.40 -37.95 2.19
CA LYS A 187 10.35 -38.72 3.44
C LYS A 187 10.12 -37.84 4.66
N THR A 188 10.67 -36.62 4.66
CA THR A 188 10.48 -35.65 5.74
C THR A 188 9.08 -35.04 5.77
N ASP A 189 8.32 -35.13 4.67
CA ASP A 189 6.96 -34.59 4.57
C ASP A 189 5.87 -35.61 4.90
N ILE A 190 6.21 -36.90 4.97
CA ILE A 190 5.25 -37.96 5.31
C ILE A 190 4.99 -37.93 6.82
N LEU A 191 3.79 -37.47 7.18
CA LEU A 191 3.31 -37.40 8.55
C LEU A 191 2.35 -38.56 8.85
N SER A 192 2.20 -38.91 10.13
CA SER A 192 1.07 -39.75 10.55
C SER A 192 -0.24 -39.00 10.32
N GLU A 193 -1.36 -39.72 10.21
CA GLU A 193 -2.69 -39.10 10.08
C GLU A 193 -2.96 -38.08 11.21
N LYS A 194 -2.59 -38.48 12.45
CA LYS A 194 -2.73 -37.63 13.63
C LYS A 194 -1.89 -36.36 13.53
N ASP A 195 -0.62 -36.48 13.12
CA ASP A 195 0.28 -35.33 13.02
C ASP A 195 -0.11 -34.40 11.88
N PHE A 196 -0.54 -34.95 10.74
CA PHE A 196 -1.08 -34.15 9.63
C PHE A 196 -2.31 -33.36 10.07
N LYS A 197 -3.27 -34.03 10.72
CA LYS A 197 -4.49 -33.38 11.22
C LYS A 197 -4.17 -32.28 12.23
N ASN A 198 -3.31 -32.57 13.21
CA ASN A 198 -2.91 -31.59 14.22
C ASN A 198 -2.27 -30.37 13.58
N LYS A 199 -1.33 -30.59 12.66
CA LYS A 199 -0.63 -29.49 11.99
C LYS A 199 -1.56 -28.68 11.11
N LEU A 200 -2.49 -29.30 10.39
CA LEU A 200 -3.51 -28.59 9.61
C LEU A 200 -4.41 -27.72 10.50
N LEU A 201 -4.78 -28.20 11.69
CA LEU A 201 -5.56 -27.44 12.67
C LEU A 201 -4.75 -26.27 13.26
N GLU A 202 -3.45 -26.45 13.50
CA GLU A 202 -2.56 -25.36 13.93
C GLU A 202 -2.49 -24.24 12.88
N GLU A 203 -2.25 -24.59 11.61
CA GLU A 203 -2.19 -23.61 10.52
C GLU A 203 -3.55 -22.91 10.31
N TRP A 204 -4.65 -23.65 10.46
CA TRP A 204 -6.00 -23.07 10.40
C TRP A 204 -6.26 -22.10 11.56
N ALA A 205 -5.92 -22.48 12.80
CA ALA A 205 -6.12 -21.63 13.97
C ALA A 205 -5.28 -20.34 13.88
N LYS A 206 -4.07 -20.42 13.32
CA LYS A 206 -3.25 -19.25 13.03
C LYS A 206 -3.91 -18.32 12.00
N LEU A 207 -4.39 -18.88 10.89
CA LEU A 207 -5.13 -18.14 9.86
C LEU A 207 -6.37 -17.45 10.43
N ASP A 208 -7.18 -18.16 11.23
CA ASP A 208 -8.39 -17.60 11.85
C ASP A 208 -8.06 -16.42 12.77
N ALA A 209 -7.02 -16.56 13.61
CA ALA A 209 -6.55 -15.49 14.48
C ALA A 209 -6.06 -14.26 13.69
N ASP A 210 -5.28 -14.45 12.62
CA ASP A 210 -4.82 -13.36 11.77
C ASP A 210 -5.96 -12.71 10.97
N GLU A 211 -6.97 -13.48 10.57
CA GLU A 211 -8.17 -12.97 9.93
C GLU A 211 -9.02 -12.10 10.88
N MET A 212 -9.22 -12.54 12.12
CA MET A 212 -9.88 -11.74 13.15
C MET A 212 -9.12 -10.43 13.46
N SER A 213 -7.79 -10.51 13.52
CA SER A 213 -6.93 -9.34 13.70
C SER A 213 -7.10 -8.34 12.54
N ALA A 214 -7.02 -8.80 11.29
CA ALA A 214 -7.19 -7.96 10.11
C ALA A 214 -8.57 -7.27 10.08
N ARG A 215 -9.65 -8.01 10.36
CA ARG A 215 -11.02 -7.45 10.45
C ARG A 215 -11.14 -6.38 11.55
N THR A 216 -10.53 -6.63 12.71
CA THR A 216 -10.56 -5.68 13.83
C THR A 216 -9.83 -4.37 13.48
N LYS A 217 -8.69 -4.47 12.79
CA LYS A 217 -7.93 -3.30 12.32
C LYS A 217 -8.63 -2.55 11.20
N GLU A 218 -9.32 -3.25 10.30
CA GLU A 218 -10.18 -2.64 9.27
C GLU A 218 -11.29 -1.79 9.90
N LEU A 219 -12.00 -2.34 10.91
CA LEU A 219 -13.00 -1.58 11.66
C LEU A 219 -12.40 -0.35 12.36
N SER A 220 -11.17 -0.45 12.85
CA SER A 220 -10.47 0.66 13.49
C SER A 220 -10.18 1.80 12.50
N VAL A 221 -9.82 1.47 11.25
CA VAL A 221 -9.67 2.44 10.15
C VAL A 221 -10.99 3.18 9.91
N GLU A 222 -12.10 2.46 9.80
CA GLU A 222 -13.40 3.07 9.53
C GLU A 222 -13.87 3.96 10.70
N VAL A 223 -13.64 3.54 11.94
CA VAL A 223 -13.90 4.39 13.12
C VAL A 223 -13.05 5.67 13.09
N ALA A 224 -11.76 5.57 12.73
CA ALA A 224 -10.89 6.73 12.62
C ALA A 224 -11.34 7.70 11.52
N LYS A 225 -11.70 7.19 10.34
CA LYS A 225 -12.23 7.99 9.22
C LYS A 225 -13.52 8.71 9.60
N ASN A 226 -14.44 8.04 10.29
CA ASN A 226 -15.69 8.65 10.72
C ASN A 226 -15.44 9.83 11.68
N LYS A 227 -14.56 9.65 12.67
CA LYS A 227 -14.15 10.74 13.58
C LYS A 227 -13.51 11.90 12.84
N LEU A 228 -12.62 11.63 11.88
CA LEU A 228 -12.00 12.65 11.04
C LEU A 228 -13.06 13.43 10.26
N ASN A 229 -13.98 12.73 9.60
CA ASN A 229 -15.05 13.36 8.81
C ASN A 229 -15.97 14.23 9.67
N GLU A 230 -16.35 13.77 10.86
CA GLU A 230 -17.14 14.56 11.81
C GLU A 230 -16.41 15.83 12.23
N LYS A 231 -15.12 15.73 12.57
CA LYS A 231 -14.34 16.89 12.98
C LYS A 231 -14.06 17.87 11.84
N GLN A 232 -13.87 17.37 10.61
CA GLN A 232 -13.75 18.21 9.42
C GLN A 232 -15.03 19.00 9.14
N LYS A 233 -16.20 18.37 9.28
CA LYS A 233 -17.49 19.09 9.19
C LYS A 233 -17.60 20.16 10.26
N ALA A 234 -17.22 19.85 11.51
CA ALA A 234 -17.23 20.83 12.59
C ALA A 234 -16.29 22.03 12.30
N LEU A 235 -15.11 21.78 11.73
CA LEU A 235 -14.18 22.82 11.29
C LEU A 235 -14.77 23.69 10.18
N GLU A 236 -15.39 23.08 9.18
CA GLU A 236 -16.03 23.78 8.07
C GLU A 236 -17.18 24.67 8.57
N THR A 237 -18.05 24.13 9.42
CA THR A 237 -19.12 24.88 10.08
C THR A 237 -18.56 26.05 10.88
N ALA A 238 -17.55 25.82 11.73
CA ALA A 238 -16.94 26.87 12.55
C ALA A 238 -16.34 28.00 11.69
N ARG A 239 -15.68 27.66 10.56
CA ARG A 239 -15.16 28.66 9.62
C ARG A 239 -16.25 29.44 8.92
N LYS A 240 -17.32 28.78 8.47
CA LYS A 240 -18.44 29.40 7.78
C LYS A 240 -19.22 30.35 8.68
N GLU A 241 -19.41 29.97 9.93
CA GLU A 241 -20.20 30.73 10.91
C GLU A 241 -19.34 31.77 11.68
N ARG A 242 -18.01 31.72 11.54
CA ARG A 242 -17.04 32.58 12.25
C ARG A 242 -17.47 34.04 12.30
N ASN A 243 -17.65 34.66 11.13
CA ASN A 243 -17.93 36.09 11.05
C ASN A 243 -19.31 36.43 11.65
N GLN A 244 -20.30 35.56 11.47
CA GLN A 244 -21.62 35.77 12.05
C GLN A 244 -21.58 35.74 13.58
N HIS A 245 -20.95 34.71 14.17
CA HIS A 245 -20.85 34.59 15.63
C HIS A 245 -20.02 35.70 16.26
N ILE A 246 -18.92 36.12 15.61
CA ILE A 246 -18.14 37.29 16.03
C ILE A 246 -19.05 38.52 16.03
N LEU A 247 -19.73 38.82 14.92
CA LEU A 247 -20.60 40.00 14.83
C LEU A 247 -21.75 39.99 15.85
N GLU A 248 -22.35 38.83 16.12
CA GLU A 248 -23.38 38.67 17.16
C GLU A 248 -22.80 38.95 18.56
N LYS A 249 -21.59 38.46 18.85
CA LYS A 249 -20.92 38.68 20.13
C LYS A 249 -20.51 40.14 20.32
N LEU A 250 -19.94 40.77 19.29
CA LEU A 250 -19.51 42.17 19.33
C LEU A 250 -20.68 43.14 19.60
N LYS A 251 -21.90 42.82 19.17
CA LYS A 251 -23.10 43.63 19.48
C LYS A 251 -23.47 43.67 20.96
N THR A 252 -22.92 42.75 21.76
CA THR A 252 -23.21 42.65 23.21
C THR A 252 -22.19 43.35 24.09
N ILE A 253 -21.13 43.91 23.50
CA ILE A 253 -20.05 44.67 24.14
C ILE A 253 -20.32 46.17 24.01
#